data_AF-A0A2D4NGE6-F1
#
_entry.id   AF-A0A2D4NGE6-F1
#
_cell.length_a   1.000
_cell.length_b   1.000
_cell.length_c   1.000
_cell.angle_alpha   90.00
_cell.angle_beta   90.00
_cell.angle_gamma   90.00
#
_symmetry.space_group_name_H-M   'P 1'
#
loop_
_entity.id
_entity.type
_entity.pdbx_description
1 polymer ?
#
loop_
_entity_poly.entity_id
_entity_poly.type
_entity_poly.pdbx_seq_one_letter_code
_entity_poly.pdbx_strand_id
1 'polypeptide(L)'
;MNIDCSAHMLSLAEKLMRGISESQELCFPGVYFRQTSPVGPQMTFDLSVSAFTLNDLPTYAQRIAKVKNLWKKTNNFLVLVENGTKEGHQMLMEARDVILKEADKVKEEVHVFAPVSTEF
;
A
#
# COMPACT_ATOMS: atom_id res chain seq x y z
N MET A 1 7.24 -1.06 -7.88
CA MET A 1 8.22 -1.64 -6.94
C MET A 1 7.45 -2.51 -5.95
N ASN A 2 7.85 -3.77 -5.79
CA ASN A 2 7.17 -4.75 -4.95
C ASN A 2 7.94 -4.92 -3.63
N ILE A 3 7.24 -4.83 -2.50
CA ILE A 3 7.85 -4.86 -1.17
C ILE A 3 7.13 -5.86 -0.27
N ASP A 4 7.87 -6.78 0.34
CA ASP A 4 7.37 -7.78 1.28
C ASP A 4 8.46 -8.17 2.29
N CYS A 5 8.15 -8.34 3.57
CA CYS A 5 9.15 -8.72 4.56
C CYS A 5 9.66 -10.16 4.35
N SER A 6 8.86 -11.04 3.75
CA SER A 6 9.18 -12.43 3.47
C SER A 6 9.95 -12.57 2.16
N ALA A 7 11.20 -13.04 2.28
CA ALA A 7 12.02 -13.37 1.11
C ALA A 7 11.38 -14.46 0.23
N HIS A 8 10.63 -15.38 0.84
CA HIS A 8 9.92 -16.43 0.11
C HIS A 8 8.76 -15.87 -0.71
N MET A 9 8.00 -14.90 -0.17
CA MET A 9 6.92 -14.25 -0.93
C MET A 9 7.47 -13.42 -2.08
N LEU A 10 8.59 -12.73 -1.89
CA LEU A 10 9.27 -12.01 -2.98
C LEU A 10 9.73 -12.97 -4.07
N SER A 11 10.36 -14.10 -3.71
CA SER A 11 10.79 -15.10 -4.68
C SER A 11 9.61 -15.70 -5.45
N LEU A 12 8.51 -16.00 -4.76
CA LEU A 12 7.29 -16.48 -5.41
C LEU A 12 6.70 -15.43 -6.35
N ALA A 13 6.62 -14.17 -5.92
CA ALA A 13 6.11 -13.09 -6.74
C ALA A 13 6.96 -12.86 -8.00
N GLU A 14 8.29 -12.96 -7.90
CA GLU A 14 9.19 -12.89 -9.05
C GLU A 14 8.91 -14.03 -10.03
N LYS A 15 8.74 -15.27 -9.54
CA LYS A 15 8.39 -16.42 -10.39
C LYS A 15 7.05 -16.22 -11.09
N LEU A 16 6.02 -15.77 -10.37
CA LEU A 16 4.70 -15.47 -10.95
C LEU A 16 4.81 -14.40 -12.05
N MET A 17 5.70 -13.42 -11.88
CA MET A 17 5.93 -12.35 -12.87
C MET A 17 6.76 -12.79 -14.08
N ARG A 18 7.42 -13.95 -14.05
CA ARG A 18 8.05 -14.58 -15.21
C ARG A 18 7.08 -15.45 -16.01
N GLY A 19 5.95 -15.84 -15.40
CA GLY A 19 4.92 -16.64 -16.03
C GLY A 19 5.15 -18.14 -15.85
N ILE A 20 4.81 -18.93 -16.87
CA ILE A 20 4.77 -20.41 -16.80
C ILE A 20 6.18 -21.00 -16.71
N SER A 21 7.19 -20.31 -17.22
CA SER A 21 8.56 -20.79 -17.25
C SER A 21 9.51 -19.85 -16.51
N GLU A 22 10.26 -20.38 -15.54
CA GLU A 22 11.22 -19.59 -14.75
C GLU A 22 12.40 -19.06 -15.57
N SER A 23 12.64 -19.59 -16.78
CA SER A 23 13.67 -19.09 -17.69
C SER A 23 13.23 -17.88 -18.51
N GLN A 24 11.94 -17.49 -18.44
CA GLN A 24 11.45 -16.31 -19.12
C GLN A 24 11.89 -15.03 -18.40
N GLU A 25 12.05 -13.96 -19.20
CA GLU A 25 12.17 -12.61 -18.66
C GLU A 25 10.89 -12.20 -17.94
N LEU A 26 10.98 -11.16 -17.11
CA LEU A 26 9.81 -10.60 -16.43
C LEU A 26 8.81 -10.08 -17.47
N CYS A 27 7.51 -10.32 -17.25
CA CYS A 27 6.43 -9.84 -18.13
C CYS A 27 6.48 -8.33 -18.38
N PHE A 28 7.02 -7.58 -17.42
CA PHE A 28 7.24 -6.13 -17.53
C PHE A 28 8.69 -5.80 -17.17
N PRO A 29 9.39 -4.98 -17.96
CA PRO A 29 10.72 -4.51 -17.61
C PRO A 29 10.65 -3.54 -16.42
N GLY A 30 11.77 -3.38 -15.70
CA GLY A 30 11.88 -2.40 -14.62
C GLY A 30 11.09 -2.75 -13.36
N VAL A 31 10.76 -4.02 -13.14
CA VAL A 31 10.13 -4.50 -11.91
C VAL A 31 11.21 -4.85 -10.88
N TYR A 32 11.08 -4.31 -9.68
CA TYR A 32 12.01 -4.50 -8.58
C TYR A 32 11.31 -5.11 -7.37
N PHE A 33 11.95 -6.09 -6.73
CA PHE A 33 11.51 -6.76 -5.51
C PHE A 33 12.46 -6.43 -4.36
N ARG A 34 11.95 -5.98 -3.21
CA ARG A 34 12.76 -5.57 -2.05
C ARG A 34 12.08 -5.94 -0.74
N GLN A 35 12.85 -6.24 0.31
CA GLN A 35 12.26 -6.49 1.63
C GLN A 35 11.89 -5.22 2.40
N THR A 36 12.50 -4.10 2.02
CA THR A 36 12.31 -2.82 2.70
C THR A 36 12.03 -1.71 1.69
N SER A 37 11.26 -0.73 2.14
CA SER A 37 11.04 0.47 1.35
C SER A 37 12.35 1.26 1.25
N PRO A 38 12.69 1.79 0.07
CA PRO A 38 13.84 2.66 -0.08
C PRO A 38 13.77 3.83 0.89
N VAL A 39 14.88 4.06 1.58
CA VAL A 39 15.03 5.17 2.51
C VAL A 39 15.55 6.35 1.71
N GLY A 40 14.69 7.33 1.46
CA GLY A 40 15.06 8.54 0.72
C GLY A 40 13.87 9.49 0.62
N PRO A 41 14.05 10.79 0.91
CA PRO A 41 12.95 11.76 0.93
C PRO A 41 12.34 12.04 -0.47
N GLN A 42 13.06 11.72 -1.55
CA GLN A 42 12.68 12.12 -2.91
C GLN A 42 12.02 11.03 -3.76
N MET A 43 11.84 9.81 -3.24
CA MET A 43 11.25 8.74 -4.05
C MET A 43 9.76 8.60 -3.74
N THR A 44 8.96 9.27 -4.57
CA THR A 44 7.51 9.15 -4.60
C THR A 44 7.05 8.27 -5.77
N PHE A 45 5.79 7.86 -5.74
CA PHE A 45 5.16 7.00 -6.72
C PHE A 45 3.79 7.56 -7.08
N ASP A 46 3.41 7.50 -8.36
CA ASP A 46 2.08 7.96 -8.78
C ASP A 46 0.96 7.10 -8.20
N LEU A 47 1.23 5.81 -8.02
CA LEU A 47 0.33 4.83 -7.42
C LEU A 47 1.05 4.04 -6.34
N SER A 48 0.50 4.06 -5.13
CA SER A 48 0.90 3.17 -4.03
C SER A 48 -0.26 2.24 -3.69
N VAL A 49 0.02 0.93 -3.60
CA VAL A 49 -0.98 -0.08 -3.23
C VAL A 49 -0.52 -0.82 -2.00
N SER A 50 -1.40 -0.94 -1.01
CA SER A 50 -1.23 -1.82 0.15
C SER A 50 -2.40 -2.81 0.14
N ALA A 51 -2.14 -4.04 -0.27
CA ALA A 51 -3.16 -5.07 -0.40
C ALA A 51 -2.94 -6.19 0.61
N PHE A 52 -3.90 -6.39 1.51
CA PHE A 52 -3.92 -7.42 2.53
C PHE A 52 -2.70 -7.37 3.46
N THR A 53 -2.26 -6.17 3.83
CA THR A 53 -0.98 -5.95 4.55
C THR A 53 -1.17 -5.30 5.92
N LEU A 54 -2.22 -4.49 6.09
CA LEU A 54 -2.46 -3.79 7.36
C LEU A 54 -2.82 -4.80 8.46
N ASN A 55 -3.51 -5.88 8.11
CA ASN A 55 -3.87 -6.94 9.07
C ASN A 55 -2.65 -7.70 9.62
N ASP A 56 -1.54 -7.73 8.88
CA ASP A 56 -0.30 -8.39 9.30
C ASP A 56 0.51 -7.55 10.31
N LEU A 57 0.13 -6.27 10.50
CA LEU A 57 0.79 -5.38 11.45
C LEU A 57 0.13 -5.51 12.84
N PRO A 58 0.89 -5.95 13.86
CA PRO A 58 0.31 -6.39 15.13
C PRO A 58 -0.28 -5.24 15.96
N THR A 59 0.13 -4.00 15.71
CA THR A 59 -0.32 -2.84 16.49
C THR A 59 -0.96 -1.76 15.63
N TYR A 60 -1.92 -1.05 16.20
CA TYR A 60 -2.51 0.15 15.60
C TYR A 60 -1.45 1.19 15.23
N ALA A 61 -0.48 1.42 16.11
CA ALA A 61 0.61 2.38 15.87
C ALA A 61 1.42 2.04 14.62
N GLN A 62 1.75 0.75 14.41
CA GLN A 62 2.45 0.31 13.19
C GLN A 62 1.60 0.48 11.94
N ARG A 63 0.30 0.14 12.00
CA ARG A 63 -0.64 0.35 10.88
C ARG A 63 -0.69 1.81 10.47
N ILE A 64 -0.87 2.71 11.43
CA ILE A 64 -0.95 4.15 11.18
C ILE A 64 0.38 4.69 10.66
N ALA A 65 1.52 4.30 11.24
CA ALA A 65 2.83 4.69 10.73
C ALA A 65 3.04 4.23 9.28
N LYS A 66 2.61 3.01 8.94
CA LYS A 66 2.68 2.48 7.57
C LYS A 66 1.81 3.29 6.61
N VAL A 67 0.54 3.55 6.96
CA VAL A 67 -0.39 4.34 6.13
C VAL A 67 0.15 5.73 5.86
N LYS A 68 0.64 6.44 6.89
CA LYS A 68 1.22 7.79 6.75
C LYS A 68 2.48 7.78 5.87
N ASN A 69 3.33 6.77 6.02
CA ASN A 69 4.52 6.63 5.20
C ASN A 69 4.18 6.34 3.73
N LEU A 70 3.12 5.58 3.47
CA LEU A 70 2.63 5.33 2.11
C LEU A 70 2.04 6.61 1.51
N TRP A 71 1.19 7.33 2.26
CA TRP A 71 0.59 8.59 1.83
C TRP A 71 1.66 9.61 1.40
N LYS A 72 2.68 9.84 2.24
CA LYS A 72 3.80 10.76 1.93
C LYS A 72 4.63 10.37 0.71
N LYS A 73 4.57 9.11 0.27
CA LYS A 73 5.28 8.60 -0.91
C LYS A 73 4.39 8.51 -2.13
N THR A 74 3.17 9.03 -2.09
CA THR A 74 2.18 8.90 -3.16
C THR A 74 1.88 10.25 -3.78
N ASN A 75 1.97 10.35 -5.12
CA ASN A 75 1.61 11.57 -5.84
C ASN A 75 0.12 11.63 -6.20
N ASN A 76 -0.47 10.53 -6.69
CA ASN A 76 -1.84 10.55 -7.21
C ASN A 76 -2.80 9.67 -6.42
N PHE A 77 -2.57 8.36 -6.35
CA PHE A 77 -3.51 7.42 -5.72
C PHE A 77 -2.86 6.51 -4.69
N LEU A 78 -3.42 6.51 -3.48
CA LEU A 78 -3.17 5.49 -2.47
C LEU A 78 -4.36 4.52 -2.43
N VAL A 79 -4.11 3.26 -2.78
CA VAL A 79 -5.11 2.20 -2.75
C VAL A 79 -4.85 1.28 -1.57
N LEU A 80 -5.81 1.18 -0.67
CA LEU A 80 -5.78 0.28 0.47
C LEU A 80 -6.82 -0.82 0.26
N VAL A 81 -6.40 -2.08 0.34
CA VAL A 81 -7.26 -3.25 0.19
C VAL A 81 -7.06 -4.15 1.40
N GLU A 82 -8.15 -4.60 2.02
CA GLU A 82 -8.11 -5.54 3.14
C GLU A 82 -9.20 -6.60 2.97
N ASN A 83 -9.12 -7.64 3.80
CA ASN A 83 -10.12 -8.70 3.84
C ASN A 83 -11.51 -8.12 4.16
N GLY A 84 -12.56 -8.70 3.57
CA GLY A 84 -13.96 -8.33 3.79
C GLY A 84 -14.50 -8.75 5.16
N THR A 85 -13.73 -8.55 6.22
CA THR A 85 -14.13 -8.79 7.61
C THR A 85 -14.48 -7.47 8.30
N LYS A 86 -15.12 -7.56 9.48
CA LYS A 86 -15.43 -6.38 10.29
C LYS A 86 -14.15 -5.63 10.68
N GLU A 87 -13.11 -6.38 11.05
CA GLU A 87 -11.80 -5.86 11.44
C GLU A 87 -11.11 -5.18 10.24
N GLY A 88 -11.16 -5.82 9.06
CA GLY A 88 -10.63 -5.25 7.82
C GLY A 88 -11.32 -3.93 7.45
N HIS A 89 -12.65 -3.89 7.51
CA HIS A 89 -13.41 -2.67 7.30
C HIS A 89 -13.03 -1.57 8.30
N GLN A 90 -12.97 -1.89 9.59
CA GLN A 90 -12.60 -0.93 10.62
C GLN A 90 -11.19 -0.37 10.40
N MET A 91 -10.21 -1.21 10.04
CA MET A 91 -8.85 -0.77 9.73
C MET A 91 -8.81 0.20 8.53
N LEU A 92 -9.61 -0.04 7.49
CA LEU A 92 -9.69 0.85 6.33
C LEU A 92 -10.33 2.21 6.70
N MET A 93 -11.37 2.21 7.54
CA MET A 93 -11.98 3.44 8.04
C MET A 93 -11.03 4.24 8.92
N GLU A 94 -10.30 3.57 9.82
CA GLU A 94 -9.27 4.19 10.65
C GLU A 94 -8.15 4.81 9.80
N ALA A 95 -7.70 4.11 8.75
CA ALA A 95 -6.69 4.62 7.82
C ALA A 95 -7.17 5.85 7.05
N ARG A 96 -8.41 5.83 6.55
CA ARG A 96 -9.06 6.97 5.88
C ARG A 96 -9.09 8.20 6.79
N ASP A 97 -9.60 8.03 8.00
CA ASP A 97 -9.73 9.14 8.96
C ASP A 97 -8.38 9.73 9.34
N VAL A 98 -7.34 8.90 9.45
CA VAL A 98 -5.98 9.37 9.70
C VAL A 98 -5.48 10.26 8.56
N ILE A 99 -5.65 9.85 7.30
CA ILE A 99 -5.20 10.62 6.14
C ILE A 99 -5.96 11.95 6.06
N LEU A 100 -7.29 11.93 6.16
CA LEU A 100 -8.11 13.14 6.12
C LEU A 100 -7.71 14.14 7.22
N LYS A 101 -7.52 13.65 8.46
CA LYS A 101 -7.06 14.49 9.58
C LYS A 101 -5.64 15.03 9.40
N GLU A 102 -4.76 14.34 8.67
CA GLU A 102 -3.43 14.88 8.35
C GLU A 102 -3.51 15.94 7.27
N ALA A 103 -4.29 15.70 6.21
CA ALA A 103 -4.53 16.65 5.13
C ALA A 103 -5.13 17.96 5.63
N ASP A 104 -6.14 17.90 6.50
CA ASP A 104 -6.79 19.06 7.10
C ASP A 104 -5.79 19.96 7.87
N LYS A 105 -4.81 19.35 8.55
CA LYS A 105 -3.79 20.10 9.32
C LYS A 105 -2.85 20.89 8.42
N VAL A 106 -2.55 20.38 7.24
CA VAL A 106 -1.65 21.02 6.27
C VAL A 106 -2.40 21.76 5.16
N LYS A 107 -3.74 21.76 5.20
CA LYS A 107 -4.63 22.33 4.18
C LYS A 107 -4.36 21.74 2.79
N GLU A 108 -4.09 20.44 2.73
CA GLU A 108 -3.93 19.68 1.49
C GLU A 108 -5.30 19.21 0.99
N GLU A 109 -5.57 19.35 -0.31
CA GLU A 109 -6.79 18.82 -0.91
C GLU A 109 -6.67 17.31 -1.09
N VAL A 110 -7.50 16.56 -0.35
CA VAL A 110 -7.56 15.09 -0.43
C VAL A 110 -8.97 14.64 -0.76
N HIS A 111 -9.06 13.68 -1.68
CA HIS A 111 -10.33 13.14 -2.14
C HIS A 111 -10.41 11.63 -1.90
N VAL A 112 -11.52 11.19 -1.31
CA VAL A 112 -11.84 9.76 -1.17
C VAL A 112 -12.58 9.34 -2.43
N PHE A 113 -11.86 8.70 -3.35
CA PHE A 113 -12.41 8.30 -4.64
C PHE A 113 -13.34 7.07 -4.53
N ALA A 114 -12.97 6.08 -3.72
CA ALA A 114 -13.72 4.85 -3.53
C ALA A 114 -13.42 4.19 -2.18
N PRO A 115 -14.32 3.35 -1.65
CA PRO A 115 -15.67 3.07 -2.16
C PRO A 115 -16.62 4.28 -1.98
N VAL A 116 -17.64 4.38 -2.84
CA VAL A 116 -18.67 5.43 -2.72
C VAL A 116 -19.28 5.36 -1.33
N SER A 117 -19.21 6.45 -0.57
CA SER A 117 -20.04 6.61 0.63
C SER A 117 -21.48 6.79 0.17
N THR A 118 -22.33 5.77 0.36
CA THR A 118 -23.73 6.05 0.65
C THR A 118 -23.74 6.91 1.91
N GLU A 119 -24.18 8.15 1.78
CA GLU A 119 -24.66 8.94 2.91
C GLU A 119 -25.60 8.07 3.74
N PHE A 120 -25.32 7.97 5.05
CA PHE A 120 -26.30 7.55 6.06
C PHE A 120 -26.33 8.65 7.12
#